data_AF-A0A348B0T7-F1
#
_entry.id   AF-A0A348B0T7-F1
#
_cell.length_a   1.000
_cell.length_b   1.000
_cell.length_c   1.000
_cell.angle_alpha   90.00
_cell.angle_beta   90.00
_cell.angle_gamma   90.00
#
_symmetry.space_group_name_H-M   'P 1'
#
loop_
_entity.id
_entity.type
_entity.pdbx_description
1 polymer ?
#
loop_
_entity_poly.entity_id
_entity_poly.type
_entity_poly.pdbx_seq_one_letter_code
_entity_poly.pdbx_strand_id
1 'polypeptide(L)'
;MSAKRENTGVKKGSTDSIDSRHGDVDGLQVTLNDLDEVIDAHSSVLEALERSVTLKDTESLLKTLSSARRLRKEMKKSVTSLSHNFSIMPESQVKEQVKGILGYLYLVGLSEEMELLAKAAELMGKLDPVEERKVREDMKAVKEIRDPLAQISF
;
A
#
# COMPACT_ATOMS: atom_id res chain seq x y z
N MET A 1 74.75 -5.65 33.90
CA MET A 1 74.13 -4.36 34.22
C MET A 1 72.71 -4.37 33.70
N SER A 2 71.76 -4.33 34.62
CA SER A 2 70.31 -4.35 34.35
C SER A 2 69.83 -2.99 33.85
N ALA A 3 68.94 -3.00 32.86
CA ALA A 3 67.98 -1.93 32.67
C ALA A 3 66.61 -2.55 32.32
N LYS A 4 65.72 -2.40 33.29
CA LYS A 4 64.31 -2.78 33.31
C LYS A 4 63.52 -1.69 32.57
N ARG A 5 62.50 -2.05 31.78
CA ARG A 5 61.26 -1.26 31.61
C ARG A 5 60.17 -2.14 30.99
N GLU A 6 59.18 -2.44 31.84
CA GLU A 6 57.84 -2.88 31.47
C GLU A 6 57.15 -1.76 30.67
N ASN A 7 56.37 -2.11 29.64
CA ASN A 7 55.18 -1.34 29.34
C ASN A 7 54.09 -2.25 28.76
N THR A 8 53.07 -2.44 29.59
CA THR A 8 51.75 -2.99 29.32
C THR A 8 50.96 -2.08 28.39
N GLY A 9 50.19 -2.63 27.45
CA GLY A 9 49.36 -1.83 26.55
C GLY A 9 48.39 -2.62 25.69
N VAL A 10 47.47 -3.34 26.35
CA VAL A 10 46.07 -3.59 25.97
C VAL A 10 45.74 -3.85 24.48
N LYS A 11 45.37 -5.11 24.19
CA LYS A 11 44.50 -5.47 23.06
C LYS A 11 43.17 -4.71 23.18
N LYS A 12 42.86 -3.81 22.23
CA LYS A 12 41.48 -3.37 21.98
C LYS A 12 40.89 -4.23 20.86
N GLY A 13 40.10 -5.21 21.25
CA GLY A 13 39.01 -5.73 20.43
C GLY A 13 37.68 -5.21 20.99
N SER A 14 36.74 -4.94 20.07
CA SER A 14 35.29 -4.75 20.33
C SER A 14 34.94 -3.49 21.13
N THR A 15 33.88 -2.71 20.91
CA THR A 15 32.62 -2.71 20.16
C THR A 15 32.33 -1.21 19.85
N ASP A 16 31.57 -0.75 18.85
CA ASP A 16 30.12 -0.75 18.67
C ASP A 16 29.92 0.05 17.36
N SER A 17 29.40 -0.46 16.23
CA SER A 17 27.99 -0.74 15.96
C SER A 17 27.04 0.39 16.41
N ILE A 18 26.21 0.84 15.46
CA ILE A 18 24.99 1.67 15.63
C ILE A 18 25.20 3.15 15.29
N ASP A 19 25.14 3.46 13.99
CA ASP A 19 24.35 4.60 13.52
C ASP A 19 23.69 4.27 12.18
N SER A 20 22.78 3.28 12.21
CA SER A 20 22.00 2.86 11.05
C SER A 20 20.49 2.94 11.29
N ARG A 21 20.04 3.53 12.41
CA ARG A 21 18.62 3.54 12.78
C ARG A 21 17.88 4.83 12.38
N HIS A 22 18.58 5.91 12.05
CA HIS A 22 17.93 7.17 11.66
C HIS A 22 17.48 7.18 10.20
N GLY A 23 18.19 6.51 9.29
CA GLY A 23 17.80 6.42 7.87
C GLY A 23 16.55 5.58 7.62
N ASP A 24 16.29 4.58 8.46
CA ASP A 24 15.16 3.67 8.29
C ASP A 24 13.83 4.29 8.75
N VAL A 25 13.86 5.20 9.73
CA VAL A 25 12.65 5.85 10.28
C VAL A 25 12.10 6.90 9.32
N ASP A 26 12.97 7.72 8.72
CA ASP A 26 12.56 8.72 7.74
C ASP A 26 11.96 8.06 6.48
N GLY A 27 12.54 6.93 6.04
CA GLY A 27 12.00 6.15 4.91
C GLY A 27 10.61 5.54 5.20
N LEU A 28 10.38 5.09 6.44
CA LEU A 28 9.08 4.56 6.86
C LEU A 28 8.01 5.66 6.97
N GLN A 29 8.38 6.84 7.48
CA GLN A 29 7.45 7.98 7.58
C GLN A 29 7.04 8.49 6.19
N VAL A 30 7.98 8.54 5.24
CA VAL A 30 7.68 8.85 3.83
C VAL A 30 6.72 7.82 3.25
N THR A 31 6.96 6.53 3.49
CA THR A 31 6.10 5.45 2.99
C THR A 31 4.68 5.50 3.59
N LEU A 32 4.55 5.94 4.84
CA LEU A 32 3.25 6.16 5.48
C LEU A 32 2.49 7.35 4.85
N ASN A 33 3.16 8.48 4.66
CA ASN A 33 2.55 9.65 4.02
C ASN A 33 2.11 9.32 2.58
N ASP A 34 2.96 8.59 1.84
CA ASP A 34 2.62 8.11 0.49
C ASP A 34 1.39 7.21 0.51
N LEU A 35 1.19 6.41 1.56
CA LEU A 35 0.02 5.53 1.68
C LEU A 35 -1.25 6.32 2.02
N ASP A 36 -1.16 7.31 2.92
CA ASP A 36 -2.29 8.19 3.25
C ASP A 36 -2.76 8.97 2.01
N GLU A 37 -1.83 9.55 1.25
CA GLU A 37 -2.16 10.25 -0.01
C GLU A 37 -2.85 9.32 -1.02
N VAL A 38 -2.37 8.09 -1.13
CA VAL A 38 -2.95 7.07 -2.01
C VAL A 38 -4.37 6.69 -1.57
N ILE A 39 -4.66 6.68 -0.27
CA ILE A 39 -5.99 6.34 0.27
C ILE A 39 -6.98 7.48 0.12
N ASP A 40 -6.55 8.71 0.31
CA ASP A 40 -7.38 9.88 0.04
C ASP A 40 -7.75 9.95 -1.45
N ALA A 41 -6.77 9.68 -2.33
CA ALA A 41 -7.01 9.54 -3.76
C ALA A 41 -7.96 8.37 -4.07
N HIS A 42 -7.86 7.25 -3.36
CA HIS A 42 -8.72 6.08 -3.55
C HIS A 42 -10.16 6.38 -3.18
N SER A 43 -10.37 6.99 -2.01
CA SER A 43 -11.69 7.41 -1.54
C SER A 43 -12.35 8.38 -2.52
N SER A 44 -11.59 9.36 -3.02
CA SER A 44 -12.07 10.30 -4.05
C SER A 44 -12.49 9.60 -5.36
N VAL A 45 -11.73 8.58 -5.77
CA VAL A 45 -12.05 7.77 -6.96
C VAL A 45 -13.30 6.91 -6.72
N LEU A 46 -13.48 6.34 -5.52
CA LEU A 46 -14.68 5.57 -5.18
C LEU A 46 -15.94 6.43 -5.24
N GLU A 47 -15.92 7.64 -4.66
CA GLU A 47 -17.04 8.57 -4.76
C GLU A 47 -17.37 8.95 -6.21
N ALA A 48 -16.35 9.14 -7.04
CA ALA A 48 -16.55 9.42 -8.48
C ALA A 48 -17.14 8.21 -9.21
N LEU A 49 -16.71 6.99 -8.86
CA LEU A 49 -17.22 5.73 -9.41
C LEU A 49 -18.69 5.54 -9.00
N GLU A 50 -18.99 5.71 -7.72
CA GLU A 50 -20.35 5.57 -7.18
C GLU A 50 -21.31 6.56 -7.83
N ARG A 51 -20.92 7.84 -7.94
CA ARG A 51 -21.71 8.86 -8.65
C ARG A 51 -21.97 8.46 -10.09
N SER A 52 -20.93 8.05 -10.82
CA SER A 52 -21.05 7.69 -12.24
C SER A 52 -21.94 6.46 -12.44
N VAL A 53 -21.81 5.45 -11.58
CA VAL A 53 -22.66 4.24 -11.59
C VAL A 53 -24.11 4.59 -11.26
N THR A 54 -24.34 5.40 -10.23
CA THR A 54 -25.67 5.80 -9.77
C THR A 54 -26.42 6.61 -10.82
N LEU A 55 -25.73 7.56 -11.45
CA LEU A 55 -26.29 8.40 -12.52
C LEU A 55 -26.33 7.69 -13.87
N LYS A 56 -25.70 6.51 -13.98
CA LYS A 56 -25.51 5.77 -15.23
C LYS A 56 -24.80 6.61 -16.31
N ASP A 57 -23.91 7.51 -15.88
CA ASP A 57 -23.08 8.31 -16.76
C ASP A 57 -21.86 7.49 -17.20
N THR A 58 -21.98 6.88 -18.37
CA THR A 58 -20.99 5.94 -18.89
C THR A 58 -19.72 6.62 -19.37
N GLU A 59 -19.78 7.89 -19.79
CA GLU A 59 -18.58 8.64 -20.19
C GLU A 59 -17.72 8.97 -18.96
N SER A 60 -18.35 9.49 -17.91
CA SER A 60 -17.65 9.76 -16.64
C SER A 60 -17.15 8.48 -15.98
N LEU A 61 -17.91 7.38 -16.10
CA LEU A 61 -17.49 6.07 -15.60
C LEU A 61 -16.22 5.58 -16.29
N LEU A 62 -16.11 5.67 -17.62
CA LEU A 62 -14.89 5.27 -18.35
C LEU A 62 -13.66 6.09 -17.94
N LYS A 63 -13.83 7.41 -17.77
CA LYS A 63 -12.74 8.30 -17.30
C LYS A 63 -12.30 7.91 -15.89
N THR A 64 -13.26 7.69 -15.00
CA THR A 64 -13.00 7.31 -13.61
C THR A 64 -12.31 5.94 -13.51
N LEU A 65 -12.76 4.95 -14.29
CA LEU A 65 -12.11 3.63 -14.36
C LEU A 65 -10.65 3.73 -14.82
N SER A 66 -10.35 4.61 -15.76
CA SER A 66 -8.97 4.87 -16.21
C SER A 66 -8.10 5.43 -15.08
N SER A 67 -8.62 6.38 -14.31
CA SER A 67 -7.94 6.93 -13.13
C SER A 67 -7.74 5.87 -12.05
N ALA A 68 -8.77 5.07 -11.77
CA ALA A 68 -8.72 3.98 -10.80
C ALA A 68 -7.63 2.96 -11.15
N ARG A 69 -7.45 2.63 -12.44
CA ARG A 69 -6.38 1.70 -12.89
C ARG A 69 -4.98 2.21 -12.59
N ARG A 70 -4.75 3.53 -12.69
CA ARG A 70 -3.45 4.12 -12.37
C ARG A 70 -3.19 4.04 -10.87
N LEU A 71 -4.19 4.46 -10.10
CA LEU A 71 -4.12 4.45 -8.65
C LEU A 71 -3.92 3.03 -8.10
N ARG A 72 -4.60 2.01 -8.64
CA ARG A 72 -4.38 0.60 -8.26
C ARG A 72 -2.93 0.16 -8.44
N LYS A 73 -2.22 0.63 -9.47
CA LYS A 73 -0.80 0.29 -9.65
C LYS A 73 0.07 0.89 -8.56
N GLU A 74 -0.21 2.13 -8.18
CA GLU A 74 0.47 2.83 -7.08
C GLU A 74 0.16 2.15 -5.75
N MET A 75 -1.12 1.89 -5.45
CA MET A 75 -1.56 1.12 -4.29
C MET A 75 -0.87 -0.24 -4.21
N LYS A 76 -0.85 -1.01 -5.31
CA LYS A 76 -0.19 -2.32 -5.34
C LYS A 76 1.29 -2.21 -4.96
N LYS A 77 1.98 -1.18 -5.46
CA LYS A 77 3.39 -0.93 -5.14
C LYS A 77 3.58 -0.60 -3.66
N SER A 78 2.78 0.34 -3.12
CA SER A 78 2.86 0.77 -1.72
C SER A 78 2.52 -0.37 -0.77
N VAL A 79 1.41 -1.08 -1.03
CA VAL A 79 1.00 -2.26 -0.28
C VAL A 79 2.09 -3.32 -0.29
N THR A 80 2.60 -3.71 -1.45
CA THR A 80 3.63 -4.76 -1.55
C THR A 80 4.91 -4.37 -0.78
N SER A 81 5.34 -3.10 -0.89
CA SER A 81 6.49 -2.58 -0.16
C SER A 81 6.29 -2.66 1.35
N LEU A 82 5.14 -2.19 1.83
CA LEU A 82 4.81 -2.22 3.25
C LEU A 82 4.66 -3.64 3.76
N SER A 83 3.96 -4.51 3.04
CA SER A 83 3.81 -5.93 3.35
C SER A 83 5.15 -6.64 3.50
N HIS A 84 6.10 -6.39 2.60
CA HIS A 84 7.42 -7.00 2.65
C HIS A 84 8.22 -6.54 3.88
N ASN A 85 8.15 -5.24 4.19
CA ASN A 85 8.88 -4.65 5.30
C ASN A 85 8.18 -4.81 6.66
N PHE A 86 6.90 -5.16 6.69
CA PHE A 86 6.08 -5.19 7.89
C PHE A 86 6.63 -6.09 9.00
N SER A 87 7.18 -7.26 8.62
CA SER A 87 7.74 -8.23 9.58
C SER A 87 9.01 -7.75 10.28
N ILE A 88 9.78 -6.87 9.62
CA ILE A 88 11.04 -6.32 10.12
C ILE A 88 10.86 -4.94 10.75
N MET A 89 9.67 -4.33 10.65
CA MET A 89 9.34 -3.09 11.34
C MET A 89 9.37 -3.31 12.86
N PRO A 90 10.06 -2.45 13.63
CA PRO A 90 10.00 -2.48 15.09
C PRO A 90 8.54 -2.37 15.54
N GLU A 91 8.15 -3.14 16.57
CA GLU A 91 6.85 -2.93 17.22
C GLU A 91 6.82 -1.52 17.81
N SER A 92 6.08 -0.65 17.14
CA SER A 92 6.11 0.78 17.30
C SER A 92 4.79 1.36 16.82
N GLN A 93 4.52 2.61 17.19
CA GLN A 93 3.35 3.36 16.74
C GLN A 93 3.20 3.33 15.21
N VAL A 94 4.31 3.36 14.47
CA VAL A 94 4.36 3.27 13.01
C VAL A 94 3.78 1.95 12.51
N LYS A 95 4.12 0.82 13.14
CA LYS A 95 3.62 -0.49 12.73
C LYS A 95 2.11 -0.64 12.97
N GLU A 96 1.60 -0.07 14.07
CA GLU A 96 0.16 -0.01 14.34
C GLU A 96 -0.59 0.89 13.36
N GLN A 97 0.01 2.03 12.96
CA GLN A 97 -0.56 2.88 11.90
C GLN A 97 -0.63 2.13 10.57
N VAL A 98 0.45 1.45 10.16
CA VAL A 98 0.45 0.61 8.96
C VAL A 98 -0.66 -0.46 9.05
N LYS A 99 -0.80 -1.17 10.19
CA LYS A 99 -1.90 -2.13 10.39
C LYS A 99 -3.27 -1.49 10.19
N GLY A 100 -3.51 -0.35 10.82
CA GLY A 100 -4.79 0.36 10.75
C GLY A 100 -5.13 0.76 9.32
N ILE A 101 -4.17 1.34 8.61
CA ILE A 101 -4.36 1.80 7.25
C ILE A 101 -4.60 0.62 6.28
N LEU A 102 -3.75 -0.42 6.36
CA LEU A 102 -3.91 -1.62 5.54
C LEU A 102 -5.20 -2.38 5.87
N GLY A 103 -5.61 -2.38 7.14
CA GLY A 103 -6.87 -2.95 7.61
C GLY A 103 -8.09 -2.22 7.05
N TYR A 104 -8.10 -0.88 7.06
CA TYR A 104 -9.14 -0.08 6.41
C TYR A 104 -9.23 -0.40 4.93
N LEU A 105 -8.08 -0.42 4.24
CA LEU A 105 -8.04 -0.68 2.81
C LEU A 105 -8.58 -2.07 2.46
N TYR A 106 -8.22 -3.09 3.25
CA TYR A 106 -8.70 -4.45 3.07
C TYR A 106 -10.20 -4.61 3.36
N LEU A 107 -10.67 -4.08 4.49
CA LEU A 107 -12.05 -4.30 4.96
C LEU A 107 -13.05 -3.45 4.20
N VAL A 108 -12.74 -2.17 4.00
CA VAL A 108 -13.67 -1.17 3.49
C VAL A 108 -13.35 -0.84 2.04
N GLY A 109 -12.21 -0.20 1.78
CA GLY A 109 -11.92 0.40 0.48
C GLY A 109 -11.99 -0.58 -0.69
N LEU A 110 -11.25 -1.70 -0.63
CA LEU A 110 -11.21 -2.67 -1.74
C LEU A 110 -12.51 -3.49 -1.85
N SER A 111 -13.24 -3.67 -0.74
CA SER A 111 -14.55 -4.35 -0.76
C SER A 111 -15.58 -3.48 -1.48
N GLU A 112 -15.66 -2.20 -1.13
CA GLU A 112 -16.54 -1.23 -1.78
C GLU A 112 -16.20 -1.07 -3.27
N GLU A 113 -14.90 -0.99 -3.59
CA GLU A 113 -14.47 -0.93 -4.99
C GLU A 113 -14.95 -2.14 -5.79
N MET A 114 -14.86 -3.35 -5.22
CA MET A 114 -15.35 -4.57 -5.87
C MET A 114 -16.84 -4.51 -6.18
N GLU A 115 -17.66 -3.98 -5.27
CA GLU A 115 -19.09 -3.80 -5.47
C GLU A 115 -19.39 -2.77 -6.56
N LEU A 116 -18.70 -1.64 -6.55
CA LEU A 116 -18.84 -0.59 -7.57
C LEU A 116 -18.41 -1.08 -8.95
N LEU A 117 -17.32 -1.86 -9.03
CA LEU A 117 -16.87 -2.47 -10.28
C LEU A 117 -17.85 -3.52 -10.80
N ALA A 118 -18.49 -4.30 -9.93
CA ALA A 118 -19.53 -5.23 -10.36
C ALA A 118 -20.71 -4.50 -11.02
N LYS A 119 -21.19 -3.42 -10.38
CA LYS A 119 -22.24 -2.55 -10.96
C LYS A 119 -21.79 -1.89 -12.25
N ALA A 120 -20.53 -1.42 -12.31
CA ALA A 120 -19.96 -0.83 -13.51
C ALA A 120 -19.87 -1.84 -14.67
N ALA A 121 -19.51 -3.10 -14.39
CA ALA A 121 -19.46 -4.15 -15.40
C ALA A 121 -20.86 -4.43 -15.99
N GLU A 122 -21.90 -4.48 -15.16
CA GLU A 122 -23.29 -4.63 -15.63
C GLU A 122 -23.75 -3.47 -16.51
N LEU A 123 -23.35 -2.23 -16.18
CA LEU A 123 -23.65 -1.05 -17.00
C LEU A 123 -22.89 -1.09 -18.32
N MET A 124 -21.60 -1.42 -18.29
CA MET A 124 -20.77 -1.49 -19.50
C MET A 124 -21.18 -2.64 -20.41
N GLY A 125 -21.58 -3.80 -19.87
CA GLY A 125 -22.02 -4.94 -20.67
C GLY A 125 -23.29 -4.66 -21.50
N LYS A 126 -24.09 -3.67 -21.10
CA LYS A 126 -25.24 -3.19 -21.89
C LYS A 126 -24.82 -2.34 -23.09
N LEU A 127 -23.61 -1.78 -23.07
CA LEU A 127 -23.09 -0.91 -24.12
C LEU A 127 -22.11 -1.63 -25.03
N ASP A 128 -21.06 -2.23 -24.43
CA ASP A 128 -19.97 -2.88 -25.13
C ASP A 128 -19.41 -4.05 -24.29
N PRO A 129 -19.51 -5.30 -24.77
CA PRO A 129 -18.93 -6.47 -24.13
C PRO A 129 -17.40 -6.38 -23.91
N VAL A 130 -16.70 -5.58 -24.72
CA VAL A 130 -15.25 -5.36 -24.57
C VAL A 130 -14.96 -4.53 -23.31
N GLU A 131 -15.74 -3.48 -23.05
CA GLU A 131 -15.58 -2.66 -21.84
C GLU A 131 -15.99 -3.44 -20.58
N GLU A 132 -17.04 -4.26 -20.64
CA GLU A 132 -17.37 -5.18 -19.55
C GLU A 132 -16.18 -6.07 -19.18
N ARG A 133 -15.51 -6.67 -20.19
CA ARG A 133 -14.36 -7.52 -19.95
C ARG A 133 -13.22 -6.78 -19.25
N LYS A 134 -12.94 -5.53 -19.66
CA LYS A 134 -11.92 -4.69 -19.00
C LYS A 134 -12.27 -4.40 -17.55
N VAL A 135 -13.54 -4.11 -17.25
CA VAL A 135 -13.97 -3.92 -15.85
C VAL A 135 -13.84 -5.21 -15.04
N ARG A 136 -14.10 -6.38 -15.63
CA ARG A 136 -13.85 -7.67 -14.97
C ARG A 136 -12.36 -7.94 -14.73
N GLU A 137 -11.48 -7.48 -15.61
CA GLU A 137 -10.03 -7.50 -15.39
C GLU A 137 -9.62 -6.55 -14.24
N ASP A 138 -10.25 -5.39 -14.15
CA ASP A 138 -10.07 -4.46 -13.03
C ASP A 138 -10.41 -5.11 -11.69
N MET A 139 -11.49 -5.89 -11.62
CA MET A 139 -11.85 -6.66 -10.42
C MET A 139 -10.78 -7.69 -10.03
N LYS A 140 -10.06 -8.29 -11.00
CA LYS A 140 -8.94 -9.18 -10.70
C LYS A 140 -7.76 -8.40 -10.11
N ALA A 141 -7.46 -7.23 -10.66
CA ALA A 141 -6.41 -6.36 -10.12
C ALA A 141 -6.69 -5.94 -8.67
N VAL A 142 -7.94 -5.64 -8.32
CA VAL A 142 -8.34 -5.34 -6.94
C VAL A 142 -8.09 -6.54 -6.02
N LYS A 143 -8.42 -7.76 -6.45
CA LYS A 143 -8.12 -8.99 -5.69
C LYS A 143 -6.62 -9.18 -5.46
N GLU A 144 -5.80 -8.94 -6.47
CA GLU A 144 -4.33 -9.04 -6.34
C GLU A 144 -3.74 -8.06 -5.32
N ILE A 145 -4.40 -6.92 -5.07
CA ILE A 145 -4.01 -5.98 -4.01
C ILE A 145 -4.54 -6.46 -2.66
N ARG A 146 -5.74 -7.03 -2.64
CA ARG A 146 -6.43 -7.48 -1.43
C ARG A 146 -5.79 -8.71 -0.80
N ASP A 147 -5.36 -9.68 -1.60
CA ASP A 147 -4.89 -10.98 -1.09
C ASP A 147 -3.63 -10.88 -0.20
N PRO A 148 -2.60 -10.07 -0.54
CA PRO A 148 -1.46 -9.85 0.35
C PRO A 148 -1.84 -9.20 1.68
N LEU A 149 -2.85 -8.34 1.69
CA LEU A 149 -3.30 -7.64 2.91
C LEU A 149 -3.94 -8.60 3.90
N ALA A 150 -4.61 -9.65 3.43
CA ALA A 150 -5.21 -10.65 4.30
C ALA A 150 -4.20 -11.32 5.26
N GLN A 151 -2.91 -11.34 4.90
CA GLN A 151 -1.84 -11.91 5.74
C GLN A 151 -1.30 -10.95 6.82
N ILE A 152 -1.68 -9.67 6.75
CA ILE A 152 -1.16 -8.59 7.61
C ILE A 152 -2.26 -8.05 8.51
N SER A 153 -3.48 -7.99 7.99
CA SER A 153 -4.59 -7.32 8.66
C SER A 153 -5.12 -8.10 9.86
N PHE A 154 -4.98 -9.45 9.92
CA PHE A 154 -5.55 -10.29 10.98
C PHE A 154 -4.78 -11.61 11.18
#